data_AF-A0A952V9D5-F1
#
_entry.id   AF-A0A952V9D5-F1
#
_cell.length_a   1.000
_cell.length_b   1.000
_cell.length_c   1.000
_cell.angle_alpha   90.00
_cell.angle_beta   90.00
_cell.angle_gamma   90.00
#
_symmetry.space_group_name_H-M   'P 1'
#
loop_
_entity.id
_entity.type
_entity.pdbx_description
1 polymer ?
#
loop_
_entity_poly.entity_id
_entity_poly.type
_entity_poly.pdbx_seq_one_letter_code
_entity_poly.pdbx_strand_id
1 'polypeptide(L)'
;MPDRAQELTFREVVLNRRGSILYRILLAIFGGALHLFFRRIATVNAESVPVGTGVIFVLNHPNGLVDPALVFVALPRRIAFLAKSTLFRMPVISFLLKTVEALPVYRRIDPGEDVSKNFDTFEAAHRRLREGGSIALFPEGVSHNSPKLLPIKTGAARIALGAVAAGEGREPITLRIVPVGLYYTNKTTFRSEALLHFGESFEVVPAEPDADGQPSREAVRDLTDRIEDALREVTLNAENDAELATAAIAERIFRTTLETDDLRSRLAFKQKYLGAGESGKKLDRFAAKLHEAGLEPEHLSLANLTRGFVIRRAILGTWYLAMLSPVALIGTVLHFPAYQLSKLLSRIITRHGADDIASTVKVLAGIVFMPLTWLIAAGFVYYFLGWEWALLSLPLAFLSGYIALISLESLAELSGWGRAILRFFVDRDGFLRLYVERREIQQELSRFDAENTKDG
;
A
#
# COMPACT_ATOMS: atom_id res chain seq x y z
N MET A 1 6.61 -0.08 -23.10
CA MET A 1 5.90 0.80 -22.16
C MET A 1 5.09 -0.06 -21.22
N PRO A 2 5.68 -0.40 -20.08
CA PRO A 2 4.96 -0.27 -18.81
C PRO A 2 5.93 0.19 -17.69
N ASP A 3 5.78 1.42 -17.22
CA ASP A 3 6.43 1.89 -15.98
C ASP A 3 5.61 3.02 -15.32
N ARG A 4 4.29 3.04 -15.60
CA ARG A 4 3.36 4.02 -15.03
C ARG A 4 2.42 3.33 -14.08
N ALA A 5 2.14 3.99 -12.96
CA ALA A 5 1.14 3.50 -12.02
C ALA A 5 -0.27 3.62 -12.63
N GLN A 6 -0.97 2.48 -12.72
CA GLN A 6 -2.37 2.39 -13.10
C GLN A 6 -3.22 2.31 -11.85
N GLU A 7 -4.17 3.24 -11.70
CA GLU A 7 -5.09 3.26 -10.56
C GLU A 7 -6.05 2.07 -10.65
N LEU A 8 -6.07 1.26 -9.58
CA LEU A 8 -6.93 0.10 -9.45
C LEU A 8 -8.32 0.57 -9.01
N THR A 9 -9.31 0.43 -9.87
CA THR A 9 -10.67 0.86 -9.55
C THR A 9 -11.42 -0.19 -8.71
N PHE A 10 -12.34 0.26 -7.86
CA PHE A 10 -13.22 -0.66 -7.11
C PHE A 10 -13.97 -1.64 -8.02
N ARG A 11 -14.34 -1.20 -9.23
CA ARG A 11 -14.99 -2.05 -10.24
C ARG A 11 -14.07 -3.19 -10.68
N GLU A 12 -12.81 -2.91 -11.00
CA GLU A 12 -11.84 -3.94 -11.39
C GLU A 12 -11.57 -4.95 -10.28
N VAL A 13 -11.55 -4.48 -9.03
CA VAL A 13 -11.39 -5.34 -7.85
C VAL A 13 -12.53 -6.33 -7.69
N VAL A 14 -13.78 -5.86 -7.82
CA VAL A 14 -14.95 -6.64 -7.42
C VAL A 14 -15.61 -7.38 -8.58
N LEU A 15 -15.66 -6.78 -9.76
CA LEU A 15 -16.46 -7.28 -10.89
C LEU A 15 -15.70 -8.23 -11.80
N ASN A 16 -14.38 -8.11 -11.91
CA ASN A 16 -13.58 -8.86 -12.89
C ASN A 16 -13.02 -10.19 -12.35
N ARG A 17 -13.34 -10.58 -11.11
CA ARG A 17 -12.74 -11.74 -10.44
C ARG A 17 -13.70 -12.94 -10.42
N ARG A 18 -13.25 -14.06 -10.99
CA ARG A 18 -13.96 -15.35 -10.96
C ARG A 18 -13.77 -16.04 -9.61
N GLY A 19 -14.84 -16.64 -9.08
CA GLY A 19 -14.76 -17.42 -7.85
C GLY A 19 -16.09 -17.79 -7.19
N SER A 20 -16.00 -18.45 -6.04
CA SER A 20 -17.16 -18.69 -5.20
C SER A 20 -17.81 -17.37 -4.78
N ILE A 21 -19.11 -17.40 -4.48
CA ILE A 21 -19.86 -16.23 -4.02
C ILE A 21 -19.17 -15.63 -2.77
N LEU A 22 -18.76 -16.48 -1.84
CA LEU A 22 -18.07 -16.06 -0.63
C LEU A 22 -16.74 -15.35 -0.92
N TYR A 23 -15.92 -15.86 -1.85
CA TYR A 23 -14.68 -15.22 -2.27
C TYR A 23 -14.92 -13.81 -2.84
N ARG A 24 -15.97 -13.65 -3.66
CA ARG A 24 -16.36 -12.36 -4.22
C ARG A 24 -16.90 -11.39 -3.17
N ILE A 25 -17.62 -11.88 -2.16
CA ILE A 25 -18.05 -11.08 -1.01
C ILE A 25 -16.85 -10.57 -0.23
N LEU A 26 -15.85 -11.42 0.05
CA LEU A 26 -14.63 -10.98 0.71
C LEU A 26 -13.87 -9.94 -0.11
N LEU A 27 -13.75 -10.12 -1.43
CA LEU A 27 -13.18 -9.11 -2.33
C LEU A 27 -13.93 -7.78 -2.26
N ALA A 28 -15.26 -7.80 -2.21
CA ALA A 28 -16.06 -6.58 -2.09
C ALA A 28 -15.85 -5.88 -0.74
N ILE A 29 -15.81 -6.64 0.36
CA ILE A 29 -15.59 -6.11 1.71
C ILE A 29 -14.18 -5.52 1.84
N PHE A 30 -13.14 -6.28 1.52
CA PHE A 30 -11.75 -5.80 1.61
C PHE A 30 -11.47 -4.71 0.58
N GLY A 31 -11.94 -4.88 -0.65
CA GLY A 31 -11.83 -3.87 -1.70
C GLY A 31 -12.46 -2.55 -1.26
N GLY A 32 -13.69 -2.58 -0.74
CA GLY A 32 -14.40 -1.38 -0.28
C GLY A 32 -13.71 -0.74 0.91
N ALA A 33 -13.33 -1.53 1.91
CA ALA A 33 -12.63 -1.03 3.10
C ALA A 33 -11.27 -0.41 2.75
N LEU A 34 -10.50 -1.02 1.85
CA LEU A 34 -9.22 -0.48 1.38
C LEU A 34 -9.38 0.77 0.53
N HIS A 35 -10.42 0.89 -0.32
CA HIS A 35 -10.68 2.13 -1.08
C HIS A 35 -11.24 3.28 -0.23
N LEU A 36 -11.85 2.95 0.92
CA LEU A 36 -12.20 3.95 1.92
C LEU A 36 -10.94 4.39 2.68
N PHE A 37 -10.09 3.44 3.08
CA PHE A 37 -8.87 3.73 3.84
C PHE A 37 -7.79 4.42 3.01
N PHE A 38 -7.53 3.95 1.79
CA PHE A 38 -6.57 4.53 0.86
C PHE A 38 -7.32 5.32 -0.20
N ARG A 39 -6.93 6.58 -0.40
CA ARG A 39 -7.56 7.43 -1.42
C ARG A 39 -7.26 6.98 -2.84
N ARG A 40 -6.13 6.31 -3.02
CA ARG A 40 -5.65 5.76 -4.28
C ARG A 40 -4.90 4.47 -4.01
N ILE A 41 -5.23 3.44 -4.77
CA ILE A 41 -4.50 2.18 -4.86
C ILE A 41 -4.05 2.06 -6.30
N ALA A 42 -2.76 1.88 -6.56
CA ALA A 42 -2.25 1.73 -7.91
C ALA A 42 -1.36 0.51 -8.07
N THR A 43 -1.24 0.04 -9.30
CA THR A 43 -0.37 -1.07 -9.69
C THR A 43 0.55 -0.65 -10.83
N VAL A 44 1.74 -1.25 -10.90
CA VAL A 44 2.70 -1.04 -11.99
C VAL A 44 3.08 -2.40 -12.52
N ASN A 45 2.97 -2.63 -13.82
CA ASN A 45 3.33 -3.88 -14.50
C ASN A 45 2.50 -5.10 -14.06
N ALA A 46 1.28 -4.91 -13.55
CA ALA A 46 0.40 -6.02 -13.19
C ALA A 46 0.02 -6.88 -14.41
N GLU A 47 -0.04 -6.26 -15.59
CA GLU A 47 -0.25 -6.90 -16.89
C GLU A 47 0.89 -7.84 -17.30
N SER A 48 2.11 -7.63 -16.77
CA SER A 48 3.29 -8.44 -17.06
C SER A 48 3.36 -9.71 -16.21
N VAL A 49 2.39 -9.92 -15.30
CA VAL A 49 2.33 -11.12 -14.49
C VAL A 49 2.14 -12.35 -15.38
N PRO A 50 3.01 -13.37 -15.30
CA PRO A 50 2.93 -14.55 -16.15
C PRO A 50 1.57 -15.26 -16.05
N VAL A 51 1.10 -15.80 -17.18
CA VAL A 51 -0.13 -16.61 -17.29
C VAL A 51 0.21 -18.03 -17.74
N GLY A 52 -0.62 -19.02 -17.39
CA GLY A 52 -0.45 -20.42 -17.82
C GLY A 52 0.69 -21.20 -17.14
N THR A 53 1.45 -20.56 -16.24
CA THR A 53 2.55 -21.16 -15.47
C THR A 53 2.33 -20.96 -13.98
N GLY A 54 2.93 -21.82 -13.15
CA GLY A 54 3.02 -21.63 -11.72
C GLY A 54 3.73 -20.30 -11.40
N VAL A 55 3.22 -19.56 -10.41
CA VAL A 55 3.83 -18.28 -9.98
C VAL A 55 3.97 -18.19 -8.47
N ILE A 56 5.15 -17.77 -8.01
CA ILE A 56 5.40 -17.37 -6.63
C ILE A 56 5.54 -15.85 -6.60
N PHE A 57 4.62 -15.18 -5.92
CA PHE A 57 4.77 -13.76 -5.58
C PHE A 57 5.55 -13.64 -4.27
N VAL A 58 6.66 -12.92 -4.31
CA VAL A 58 7.49 -12.59 -3.15
C VAL A 58 7.35 -11.10 -2.88
N LEU A 59 7.07 -10.72 -1.63
CA LEU A 59 6.72 -9.33 -1.27
C LEU A 59 7.41 -8.88 0.01
N ASN A 60 7.72 -7.58 0.12
CA ASN A 60 8.06 -6.97 1.41
C ASN A 60 6.82 -6.84 2.31
N HIS A 61 7.03 -6.72 3.63
CA HIS A 61 5.96 -6.75 4.63
C HIS A 61 5.90 -5.50 5.55
N PRO A 62 5.68 -4.30 5.01
CA PRO A 62 5.70 -3.08 5.81
C PRO A 62 4.42 -2.85 6.64
N ASN A 63 3.29 -3.53 6.40
CA ASN A 63 1.99 -3.19 7.00
C ASN A 63 1.09 -4.41 7.27
N GLY A 64 1.39 -5.14 8.34
CA GLY A 64 0.50 -6.11 9.01
C GLY A 64 -0.44 -6.90 8.10
N LEU A 65 -1.73 -6.97 8.45
CA LEU A 65 -2.75 -7.64 7.60
C LEU A 65 -3.22 -6.77 6.42
N VAL A 66 -2.86 -5.49 6.37
CA VAL A 66 -3.21 -4.64 5.22
C VAL A 66 -2.45 -5.09 3.97
N ASP A 67 -1.19 -5.51 4.11
CA ASP A 67 -0.41 -6.05 3.00
C ASP A 67 -1.08 -7.25 2.31
N PRO A 68 -1.40 -8.38 2.99
CA PRO A 68 -2.08 -9.49 2.35
C PRO A 68 -3.47 -9.12 1.85
N ALA A 69 -4.20 -8.21 2.51
CA ALA A 69 -5.50 -7.75 2.02
C ALA A 69 -5.38 -6.93 0.72
N LEU A 70 -4.38 -6.07 0.62
CA LEU A 70 -4.07 -5.28 -0.57
C LEU A 70 -3.67 -6.18 -1.74
N VAL A 71 -2.81 -7.15 -1.46
CA VAL A 71 -2.33 -8.16 -2.42
C VAL A 71 -3.49 -9.04 -2.90
N PHE A 72 -4.38 -9.46 -1.99
CA PHE A 72 -5.60 -10.20 -2.32
C PHE A 72 -6.52 -9.45 -3.29
N VAL A 73 -6.62 -8.14 -3.10
CA VAL A 73 -7.48 -7.25 -3.90
C VAL A 73 -6.85 -6.89 -5.25
N ALA A 74 -5.54 -6.67 -5.29
CA ALA A 74 -4.85 -6.11 -6.44
C ALA A 74 -4.26 -7.15 -7.40
N LEU A 75 -3.91 -8.35 -6.93
CA LEU A 75 -3.23 -9.34 -7.78
C LEU A 75 -4.08 -9.83 -8.94
N PRO A 76 -3.55 -9.89 -10.18
CA PRO A 76 -4.28 -10.34 -11.37
C PRO A 76 -4.63 -11.84 -11.36
N ARG A 77 -4.18 -12.61 -10.36
CA ARG A 77 -4.37 -14.06 -10.24
C ARG A 77 -4.93 -14.45 -8.88
N ARG A 78 -5.61 -15.59 -8.83
CA ARG A 78 -5.99 -16.24 -7.56
C ARG A 78 -4.75 -16.74 -6.85
N ILE A 79 -4.61 -16.38 -5.59
CA ILE A 79 -3.44 -16.71 -4.78
C ILE A 79 -3.83 -17.52 -3.54
N ALA A 80 -2.92 -18.40 -3.13
CA ALA A 80 -2.89 -18.94 -1.79
C ALA A 80 -1.77 -18.25 -1.01
N PHE A 81 -2.07 -17.68 0.14
CA PHE A 81 -1.05 -17.08 1.00
C PHE A 81 -0.38 -18.13 1.87
N LEU A 82 0.93 -18.04 2.05
CA LEU A 82 1.60 -18.70 3.16
C LEU A 82 1.47 -17.82 4.41
N ALA A 83 0.70 -18.27 5.38
CA ALA A 83 0.34 -17.49 6.56
C ALA A 83 0.75 -18.19 7.86
N LYS A 84 1.12 -17.42 8.88
CA LYS A 84 1.51 -17.92 10.20
C LYS A 84 0.46 -18.89 10.77
N SER A 85 0.87 -20.09 11.18
CA SER A 85 -0.01 -21.14 11.70
C SER A 85 -0.88 -20.69 12.88
N THR A 86 -0.37 -19.83 13.78
CA THR A 86 -1.14 -19.35 14.94
C THR A 86 -2.38 -18.54 14.55
N LEU A 87 -2.39 -17.92 13.36
CA LEU A 87 -3.55 -17.18 12.87
C LEU A 87 -4.74 -18.12 12.58
N PHE A 88 -4.49 -19.39 12.27
CA PHE A 88 -5.52 -20.40 12.04
C PHE A 88 -6.23 -20.84 13.32
N ARG A 89 -5.70 -20.50 14.50
CA ARG A 89 -6.38 -20.71 15.80
C ARG A 89 -7.40 -19.62 16.13
N MET A 90 -7.34 -18.47 15.45
CA MET A 90 -8.28 -17.36 15.67
C MET A 90 -9.53 -17.60 14.80
N PRO A 91 -10.74 -17.77 15.35
CA PRO A 91 -11.90 -18.26 14.59
C PRO A 91 -12.22 -17.43 13.33
N VAL A 92 -12.26 -16.10 13.46
CA VAL A 92 -12.59 -15.19 12.35
C VAL A 92 -11.47 -15.17 11.30
N ILE A 93 -10.20 -15.09 11.73
CA ILE A 93 -9.06 -15.06 10.79
C ILE A 93 -8.91 -16.41 10.10
N SER A 94 -9.09 -17.52 10.81
CA SER A 94 -9.07 -18.89 10.27
C SER A 94 -10.12 -19.08 9.18
N PHE A 95 -11.35 -18.59 9.39
CA PHE A 95 -12.41 -18.62 8.37
C PHE A 95 -11.99 -17.87 7.10
N LEU A 96 -11.43 -16.67 7.24
CA LEU A 96 -10.93 -15.87 6.12
C LEU A 96 -9.79 -16.58 5.38
N LEU A 97 -8.78 -17.06 6.11
CA LEU A 97 -7.62 -17.76 5.57
C LEU A 97 -8.01 -19.03 4.80
N LYS A 98 -8.94 -19.83 5.34
CA LYS A 98 -9.46 -21.02 4.65
C LYS A 98 -10.22 -20.66 3.37
N THR A 99 -10.97 -19.55 3.39
CA THR A 99 -11.73 -19.08 2.22
C THR A 99 -10.82 -18.65 1.07
N VAL A 100 -9.64 -18.10 1.40
CA VAL A 100 -8.62 -17.72 0.42
C VAL A 100 -7.57 -18.82 0.19
N GLU A 101 -7.85 -20.05 0.61
CA GLU A 101 -6.98 -21.23 0.42
C GLU A 101 -5.56 -21.02 0.97
N ALA A 102 -5.39 -20.25 2.04
CA ALA A 102 -4.09 -20.00 2.65
C ALA A 102 -3.48 -21.28 3.25
N LEU A 103 -2.16 -21.40 3.12
CA LEU A 103 -1.35 -22.51 3.60
C LEU A 103 -0.68 -22.11 4.93
N PRO A 104 -0.81 -22.91 6.00
CA PRO A 104 -0.24 -22.59 7.30
C PRO A 104 1.29 -22.80 7.31
N VAL A 105 2.05 -21.83 7.82
CA VAL A 105 3.50 -21.94 8.01
C VAL A 105 3.83 -21.98 9.49
N TYR A 106 4.58 -23.00 9.88
CA TYR A 106 5.03 -23.25 11.24
C TYR A 106 6.45 -22.70 11.40
N ARG A 107 6.63 -21.68 12.25
CA ARG A 107 7.93 -21.00 12.43
C ARG A 107 8.50 -21.32 13.80
N ARG A 108 9.83 -21.51 13.89
CA ARG A 108 10.51 -21.79 15.18
C ARG A 108 10.37 -20.68 16.22
N ILE A 109 10.15 -19.43 15.77
CA ILE A 109 9.94 -18.28 16.65
C ILE A 109 8.58 -18.31 17.36
N ASP A 110 7.64 -19.14 16.89
CA ASP A 110 6.31 -19.21 17.44
C ASP A 110 6.22 -20.31 18.52
N PRO A 111 5.86 -19.95 19.77
CA PRO A 111 5.81 -20.91 20.87
C PRO A 111 4.83 -22.06 20.59
N GLY A 112 5.31 -23.29 20.75
CA GLY A 112 4.48 -24.50 20.63
C GLY A 112 4.18 -24.94 19.19
N GLU A 113 4.84 -24.37 18.18
CA GLU A 113 4.69 -24.80 16.79
C GLU A 113 5.70 -25.89 16.40
N ASP A 114 5.21 -26.88 15.65
CA ASP A 114 6.00 -28.00 15.13
C ASP A 114 6.36 -27.74 13.67
N VAL A 115 7.64 -27.49 13.40
CA VAL A 115 8.14 -27.17 12.06
C VAL A 115 8.13 -28.35 11.10
N SER A 116 7.98 -29.60 11.59
CA SER A 116 7.87 -30.78 10.72
C SER A 116 6.61 -30.73 9.84
N LYS A 117 5.55 -30.08 10.33
CA LYS A 117 4.29 -29.85 9.60
C LYS A 117 4.42 -28.95 8.38
N ASN A 118 5.57 -28.27 8.22
CA ASN A 118 5.85 -27.54 6.98
C ASN A 118 6.00 -28.47 5.77
N PHE A 119 6.27 -29.77 5.97
CA PHE A 119 6.32 -30.73 4.88
C PHE A 119 4.99 -30.77 4.09
N ASP A 120 3.86 -30.95 4.79
CA ASP A 120 2.53 -30.95 4.18
C ASP A 120 2.20 -29.61 3.49
N THR A 121 2.70 -28.52 4.07
CA THR A 121 2.53 -27.16 3.54
C THR A 121 3.28 -27.00 2.23
N PHE A 122 4.52 -27.50 2.16
CA PHE A 122 5.35 -27.46 0.97
C PHE A 122 4.76 -28.35 -0.13
N GLU A 123 4.30 -29.56 0.19
CA GLU A 123 3.62 -30.44 -0.77
C GLU A 123 2.35 -29.81 -1.33
N ALA A 124 1.53 -29.16 -0.48
CA ALA A 124 0.36 -28.43 -0.94
C ALA A 124 0.72 -27.25 -1.86
N ALA A 125 1.81 -26.52 -1.56
CA ALA A 125 2.33 -25.46 -2.41
C ALA A 125 2.84 -26.00 -3.76
N HIS A 126 3.62 -27.09 -3.74
CA HIS A 126 4.14 -27.74 -4.94
C HIS A 126 3.01 -28.19 -5.86
N ARG A 127 1.98 -28.86 -5.32
CA ARG A 127 0.80 -29.29 -6.09
C ARG A 127 0.13 -28.10 -6.77
N ARG A 128 -0.14 -27.03 -6.02
CA ARG A 128 -0.77 -25.82 -6.56
C ARG A 128 0.06 -25.19 -7.68
N LEU A 129 1.38 -25.12 -7.51
CA LEU A 129 2.26 -24.54 -8.52
C LEU A 129 2.31 -25.39 -9.81
N ARG A 130 2.31 -26.73 -9.66
CA ARG A 130 2.24 -27.67 -10.80
C ARG A 130 0.93 -27.60 -11.58
N GLU A 131 -0.17 -27.31 -10.89
CA GLU A 131 -1.47 -27.05 -11.53
C GLU A 131 -1.54 -25.67 -12.22
N GLY A 132 -0.42 -24.93 -12.32
CA GLY A 132 -0.39 -23.59 -12.88
C GLY A 132 -1.04 -22.55 -11.97
N GLY A 133 -1.17 -22.84 -10.68
CA GLY A 133 -1.70 -21.92 -9.67
C GLY A 133 -0.67 -20.87 -9.23
N SER A 134 -1.01 -20.13 -8.17
CA SER A 134 -0.11 -19.10 -7.63
C SER A 134 -0.11 -19.09 -6.11
N ILE A 135 1.06 -18.83 -5.53
CA ILE A 135 1.23 -18.59 -4.09
C ILE A 135 1.80 -17.20 -3.87
N ALA A 136 1.51 -16.61 -2.71
CA ALA A 136 2.08 -15.35 -2.27
C ALA A 136 2.66 -15.49 -0.86
N LEU A 137 3.85 -14.95 -0.64
CA LEU A 137 4.51 -15.00 0.66
C LEU A 137 5.39 -13.77 0.90
N PHE A 138 5.64 -13.50 2.18
CA PHE A 138 6.52 -12.43 2.65
C PHE A 138 7.80 -13.07 3.20
N PRO A 139 8.90 -13.11 2.42
CA PRO A 139 10.05 -13.94 2.79
C PRO A 139 10.84 -13.35 3.97
N GLU A 140 10.62 -12.10 4.36
CA GLU A 140 11.10 -11.49 5.63
C GLU A 140 10.57 -12.24 6.87
N GLY A 141 9.38 -12.83 6.73
CA GLY A 141 8.73 -13.64 7.76
C GLY A 141 8.13 -12.84 8.92
N VAL A 142 8.28 -11.51 8.97
CA VAL A 142 7.69 -10.61 9.98
C VAL A 142 7.27 -9.30 9.33
N SER A 143 6.26 -8.63 9.87
CA SER A 143 5.94 -7.24 9.50
C SER A 143 6.77 -6.25 10.32
N HIS A 144 7.11 -5.09 9.74
CA HIS A 144 7.98 -4.13 10.41
C HIS A 144 7.83 -2.67 9.94
N ASN A 145 8.50 -1.76 10.66
CA ASN A 145 8.61 -0.34 10.33
C ASN A 145 9.95 0.08 9.71
N SER A 146 10.91 -0.84 9.56
CA SER A 146 12.20 -0.56 8.91
C SER A 146 12.05 0.18 7.58
N PRO A 147 12.88 1.20 7.31
CA PRO A 147 12.87 1.95 6.05
C PRO A 147 13.54 1.21 4.88
N LYS A 148 13.99 -0.03 5.13
CA LYS A 148 14.54 -0.98 4.15
C LYS A 148 14.03 -2.39 4.35
N LEU A 149 14.16 -3.19 3.28
CA LEU A 149 13.92 -4.63 3.30
C LEU A 149 14.82 -5.31 4.35
N LEU A 150 14.22 -6.16 5.18
CA LEU A 150 14.94 -7.00 6.14
C LEU A 150 15.52 -8.24 5.45
N PRO A 151 16.54 -8.89 6.04
CA PRO A 151 17.08 -10.15 5.53
C PRO A 151 15.97 -11.20 5.39
N ILE A 152 15.90 -11.80 4.21
CA ILE A 152 14.84 -12.75 3.90
C ILE A 152 15.18 -14.18 4.33
N LYS A 153 14.17 -15.04 4.47
CA LYS A 153 14.29 -16.46 4.78
C LYS A 153 14.28 -17.29 3.50
N THR A 154 14.90 -18.46 3.56
CA THR A 154 15.05 -19.39 2.42
C THR A 154 13.77 -20.11 1.99
N GLY A 155 12.65 -19.92 2.70
CA GLY A 155 11.41 -20.68 2.45
C GLY A 155 10.88 -20.54 1.02
N ALA A 156 10.96 -19.34 0.44
CA ALA A 156 10.54 -19.09 -0.94
C ALA A 156 11.35 -19.92 -1.95
N ALA A 157 12.69 -19.90 -1.81
CA ALA A 157 13.60 -20.65 -2.66
C ALA A 157 13.40 -22.17 -2.53
N ARG A 158 13.19 -22.69 -1.31
CA ARG A 158 12.95 -24.12 -1.07
C ARG A 158 11.67 -24.61 -1.72
N ILE A 159 10.58 -23.84 -1.61
CA ILE A 159 9.30 -24.17 -2.28
C ILE A 159 9.47 -24.10 -3.80
N ALA A 160 10.17 -23.08 -4.30
CA ALA A 160 10.40 -22.90 -5.72
C ALA A 160 11.17 -24.08 -6.34
N LEU A 161 12.32 -24.42 -5.76
CA LEU A 161 13.18 -25.50 -6.22
C LEU A 161 12.50 -26.87 -6.06
N GLY A 162 11.80 -27.10 -4.93
CA GLY A 162 11.04 -28.33 -4.71
C GLY A 162 9.88 -28.52 -5.70
N ALA A 163 9.27 -27.43 -6.19
CA ALA A 163 8.22 -27.50 -7.19
C ALA A 163 8.75 -27.86 -8.58
N VAL A 164 9.90 -27.31 -9.00
CA VAL A 164 10.51 -27.54 -10.32
C VAL A 164 11.40 -28.79 -10.39
N ALA A 165 11.76 -29.37 -9.26
CA ALA A 165 12.57 -30.58 -9.22
C ALA A 165 11.89 -31.72 -10.01
N ALA A 166 12.63 -32.27 -10.97
CA ALA A 166 12.23 -33.44 -11.74
C ALA A 166 12.61 -34.70 -10.96
N GLY A 167 11.62 -35.51 -10.55
CA GLY A 167 11.84 -36.71 -9.73
C GLY A 167 10.52 -37.33 -9.25
N GLU A 168 10.50 -38.64 -9.04
CA GLU A 168 9.29 -39.46 -8.73
C GLU A 168 8.20 -39.46 -9.82
N GLY A 169 8.57 -39.55 -11.10
CA GLY A 169 7.59 -39.63 -12.20
C GLY A 169 6.81 -38.33 -12.44
N ARG A 170 7.36 -37.20 -12.00
CA ARG A 170 6.77 -35.86 -12.19
C ARG A 170 7.46 -35.14 -13.35
N GLU A 171 6.68 -34.59 -14.26
CA GLU A 171 7.19 -33.77 -15.36
C GLU A 171 7.74 -32.44 -14.83
N PRO A 172 8.83 -31.92 -15.43
CA PRO A 172 9.31 -30.57 -15.15
C PRO A 172 8.22 -29.54 -15.43
N ILE A 173 8.07 -28.56 -14.55
CA ILE A 173 7.16 -27.43 -14.77
C ILE A 173 7.96 -26.15 -14.98
N THR A 174 7.44 -25.26 -15.82
CA THR A 174 7.87 -23.86 -15.80
C THR A 174 7.27 -23.20 -14.56
N LEU A 175 8.11 -22.56 -13.76
CA LEU A 175 7.74 -21.78 -12.58
C LEU A 175 8.42 -20.42 -12.65
N ARG A 176 7.67 -19.35 -12.39
CA ARG A 176 8.23 -17.99 -12.33
C ARG A 176 8.07 -17.37 -10.95
N ILE A 177 9.06 -16.59 -10.54
CA ILE A 177 9.01 -15.74 -9.36
C ILE A 177 8.75 -14.31 -9.81
N VAL A 178 7.83 -13.64 -9.12
CA VAL A 178 7.50 -12.23 -9.36
C VAL A 178 7.75 -11.45 -8.07
N PRO A 179 8.77 -10.58 -8.01
CA PRO A 179 8.94 -9.66 -6.89
C PRO A 179 7.86 -8.58 -6.94
N VAL A 180 7.24 -8.28 -5.81
CA VAL A 180 6.22 -7.23 -5.71
C VAL A 180 6.54 -6.31 -4.53
N GLY A 181 6.84 -5.06 -4.84
CA GLY A 181 7.08 -4.02 -3.85
C GLY A 181 5.78 -3.37 -3.40
N LEU A 182 5.51 -3.44 -2.10
CA LEU A 182 4.44 -2.70 -1.43
C LEU A 182 5.00 -1.37 -0.95
N TYR A 183 4.47 -0.28 -1.51
CA TYR A 183 4.82 1.08 -1.15
C TYR A 183 3.59 1.86 -0.68
N TYR A 184 3.74 2.57 0.43
CA TYR A 184 2.70 3.44 0.98
C TYR A 184 3.26 4.85 1.13
N THR A 185 2.50 5.87 0.71
CA THR A 185 2.90 7.26 0.98
C THR A 185 2.92 7.55 2.47
N ASN A 186 1.97 6.99 3.21
CA ASN A 186 2.00 6.85 4.65
C ASN A 186 1.13 5.67 5.07
N LYS A 187 1.73 4.60 5.57
CA LYS A 187 0.96 3.37 5.83
C LYS A 187 -0.11 3.52 6.90
N THR A 188 0.09 4.35 7.93
CA THR A 188 -0.81 4.47 9.11
C THR A 188 -1.88 5.56 8.99
N THR A 189 -1.70 6.47 8.04
CA THR A 189 -2.59 7.62 7.86
C THR A 189 -3.78 7.24 6.99
N PHE A 190 -4.98 7.56 7.48
CA PHE A 190 -6.20 7.40 6.72
C PHE A 190 -6.18 8.34 5.51
N ARG A 191 -6.67 7.86 4.36
CA ARG A 191 -6.63 8.51 3.05
C ARG A 191 -5.24 8.73 2.48
N SER A 192 -4.26 7.95 2.93
CA SER A 192 -2.99 7.84 2.23
C SER A 192 -3.12 7.05 0.92
N GLU A 193 -2.00 6.79 0.26
CA GLU A 193 -1.97 6.12 -1.04
C GLU A 193 -1.11 4.85 -0.95
N ALA A 194 -1.48 3.83 -1.72
CA ALA A 194 -0.79 2.55 -1.79
C ALA A 194 -0.43 2.19 -3.23
N LEU A 195 0.74 1.59 -3.42
CA LEU A 195 1.27 1.15 -4.71
C LEU A 195 1.74 -0.30 -4.58
N LEU A 196 1.39 -1.13 -5.57
CA LEU A 196 2.00 -2.43 -5.80
C LEU A 196 2.85 -2.36 -7.07
N HIS A 197 4.16 -2.46 -6.91
CA HIS A 197 5.10 -2.45 -8.02
C HIS A 197 5.53 -3.88 -8.36
N PHE A 198 5.03 -4.39 -9.49
CA PHE A 198 5.42 -5.69 -10.02
C PHE A 198 6.75 -5.57 -10.77
N GLY A 199 7.79 -6.21 -10.24
CA GLY A 199 9.09 -6.24 -10.89
C GLY A 199 9.16 -7.29 -12.00
N GLU A 200 10.31 -7.36 -12.65
CA GLU A 200 10.55 -8.33 -13.71
C GLU A 200 10.46 -9.76 -13.15
N SER A 201 9.64 -10.59 -13.80
CA SER A 201 9.53 -12.00 -13.42
C SER A 201 10.70 -12.80 -13.96
N PHE A 202 11.21 -13.74 -13.17
CA PHE A 202 12.25 -14.65 -13.61
C PHE A 202 11.88 -16.11 -13.41
N GLU A 203 12.39 -16.96 -14.29
CA GLU A 203 12.17 -18.40 -14.24
C GLU A 203 13.08 -19.06 -13.20
N VAL A 204 12.53 -20.05 -12.51
CA VAL A 204 13.25 -20.87 -11.55
C VAL A 204 13.94 -22.00 -12.30
N VAL A 205 15.27 -21.98 -12.31
CA VAL A 205 16.07 -23.04 -12.92
C VAL A 205 16.10 -24.25 -11.97
N PRO A 206 15.75 -25.46 -12.43
CA PRO A 206 15.91 -26.67 -11.62
C PRO A 206 17.35 -26.86 -11.17
N ALA A 207 17.52 -27.26 -9.91
CA ALA A 207 18.82 -27.62 -9.36
C ALA A 207 18.93 -29.13 -9.18
N GLU A 208 20.15 -29.66 -9.28
CA GLU A 208 20.39 -31.06 -8.94
C GLU A 208 20.09 -31.29 -7.45
N PRO A 209 19.32 -32.35 -7.12
CA PRO A 209 19.03 -32.69 -5.74
C PRO A 209 20.30 -33.18 -5.02
N ASP A 210 20.37 -32.94 -3.72
CA ASP A 210 21.39 -33.50 -2.84
C ASP A 210 21.12 -34.99 -2.55
N ALA A 211 21.97 -35.59 -1.71
CA ALA A 211 21.88 -37.00 -1.34
C ALA A 211 20.55 -37.40 -0.68
N ASP A 212 19.81 -36.44 -0.10
CA ASP A 212 18.52 -36.64 0.54
C ASP A 212 17.34 -36.34 -0.41
N GLY A 213 17.62 -36.12 -1.70
CA GLY A 213 16.60 -35.77 -2.70
C GLY A 213 16.07 -34.34 -2.55
N GLN A 214 16.74 -33.48 -1.78
CA GLN A 214 16.34 -32.10 -1.51
C GLN A 214 17.13 -31.11 -2.37
N PRO A 215 16.62 -29.89 -2.61
CA PRO A 215 17.41 -28.85 -3.27
C PRO A 215 18.71 -28.57 -2.50
N SER A 216 19.84 -28.53 -3.20
CA SER A 216 21.15 -28.29 -2.59
C SER A 216 21.18 -26.95 -1.83
N ARG A 217 21.97 -26.89 -0.75
CA ARG A 217 22.08 -25.67 0.07
C ARG A 217 22.58 -24.47 -0.71
N GLU A 218 23.47 -24.69 -1.67
CA GLU A 218 24.00 -23.66 -2.57
C GLU A 218 22.90 -23.10 -3.47
N ALA A 219 22.16 -23.96 -4.18
CA ALA A 219 21.06 -23.52 -5.03
C ALA A 219 19.97 -22.76 -4.26
N VAL A 220 19.66 -23.20 -3.03
CA VAL A 220 18.71 -22.50 -2.15
C VAL A 220 19.22 -21.11 -1.79
N ARG A 221 20.52 -20.98 -1.46
CA ARG A 221 21.14 -19.70 -1.14
C ARG A 221 21.13 -18.77 -2.35
N ASP A 222 21.62 -19.22 -3.50
CA ASP A 222 21.72 -18.41 -4.71
C ASP A 222 20.35 -17.90 -5.18
N LEU A 223 19.33 -18.76 -5.11
CA LEU A 223 17.97 -18.34 -5.44
C LEU A 223 17.40 -17.39 -4.37
N THR A 224 17.77 -17.55 -3.10
CA THR A 224 17.37 -16.60 -2.04
C THR A 224 18.00 -15.23 -2.29
N ASP A 225 19.30 -15.18 -2.58
CA ASP A 225 20.03 -13.94 -2.85
C ASP A 225 19.43 -13.23 -4.08
N ARG A 226 19.14 -13.98 -5.17
CA ARG A 226 18.45 -13.45 -6.35
C ARG A 226 17.05 -12.89 -6.05
N ILE A 227 16.29 -13.55 -5.16
CA ILE A 227 14.97 -13.06 -4.72
C ILE A 227 15.12 -11.76 -3.93
N GLU A 228 16.12 -11.67 -3.06
CA GLU A 228 16.38 -10.48 -2.26
C GLU A 228 16.74 -9.29 -3.15
N ASP A 229 17.67 -9.47 -4.11
CA ASP A 229 18.05 -8.44 -5.07
C ASP A 229 16.84 -7.96 -5.88
N ALA A 230 16.04 -8.90 -6.40
CA ALA A 230 14.84 -8.56 -7.16
C ALA A 230 13.78 -7.81 -6.31
N LEU A 231 13.68 -8.10 -5.01
CA LEU A 231 12.82 -7.36 -4.08
C LEU A 231 13.36 -5.96 -3.78
N ARG A 232 14.69 -5.78 -3.70
CA ARG A 232 15.31 -4.48 -3.46
C ARG A 232 15.02 -3.49 -4.59
N GLU A 233 14.99 -3.96 -5.85
CA GLU A 233 14.66 -3.12 -7.02
C GLU A 233 13.24 -2.53 -6.97
N VAL A 234 12.28 -3.26 -6.40
CA VAL A 234 10.87 -2.83 -6.34
C VAL A 234 10.48 -2.15 -5.04
N THR A 235 11.40 -2.06 -4.06
CA THR A 235 11.14 -1.51 -2.71
C THR A 235 11.96 -0.25 -2.41
N LEU A 236 11.63 0.41 -1.31
CA LEU A 236 12.47 1.46 -0.73
C LEU A 236 13.48 0.82 0.22
N ASN A 237 14.74 1.21 0.09
CA ASN A 237 15.86 0.64 0.84
C ASN A 237 16.74 1.74 1.44
N ALA A 238 16.16 2.59 2.29
CA ALA A 238 16.93 3.63 2.97
C ALA A 238 17.71 3.06 4.16
N GLU A 239 18.90 3.58 4.45
CA GLU A 239 19.71 3.10 5.57
C GLU A 239 19.10 3.42 6.92
N ASN A 240 18.38 4.55 7.02
CA ASN A 240 17.72 5.01 8.23
C ASN A 240 16.49 5.90 7.94
N ASP A 241 15.71 6.19 8.97
CA ASP A 241 14.49 6.99 8.86
C ASP A 241 14.74 8.44 8.43
N ALA A 242 15.91 9.00 8.77
CA ALA A 242 16.26 10.38 8.39
C ALA A 242 16.50 10.51 6.89
N GLU A 243 17.17 9.53 6.29
CA GLU A 243 17.35 9.44 4.84
C GLU A 243 16.01 9.29 4.12
N LEU A 244 15.13 8.40 4.61
CA LEU A 244 13.79 8.25 4.07
C LEU A 244 12.98 9.55 4.16
N ALA A 245 13.08 10.28 5.28
CA ALA A 245 12.44 11.57 5.46
C ALA A 245 12.97 12.63 4.47
N THR A 246 14.28 12.65 4.24
CA THR A 246 14.94 13.53 3.27
C THR A 246 14.43 13.25 1.85
N ALA A 247 14.40 11.98 1.44
CA ALA A 247 13.88 11.58 0.13
C ALA A 247 12.39 11.92 -0.03
N ALA A 248 11.60 11.84 1.06
CA ALA A 248 10.20 12.25 1.06
C ALA A 248 10.01 13.78 0.90
N ILE A 249 10.88 14.58 1.52
CA ILE A 249 10.92 16.03 1.34
C ILE A 249 11.29 16.38 -0.10
N ALA A 250 12.34 15.74 -0.62
CA ALA A 250 12.78 15.90 -2.00
C ALA A 250 11.63 15.59 -2.98
N GLU A 251 10.98 14.42 -2.84
CA GLU A 251 9.83 14.06 -3.68
C GLU A 251 8.74 15.12 -3.71
N ARG A 252 8.37 15.68 -2.54
CA ARG A 252 7.35 16.74 -2.46
C ARG A 252 7.79 18.03 -3.15
N ILE A 253 9.06 18.41 -3.03
CA ILE A 253 9.63 19.60 -3.67
C ILE A 253 9.62 19.46 -5.20
N PHE A 254 9.90 18.27 -5.71
CA PHE A 254 10.02 17.98 -7.14
C PHE A 254 8.74 17.47 -7.78
N ARG A 255 7.68 17.20 -7.01
CA ARG A 255 6.43 16.64 -7.54
C ARG A 255 5.89 17.40 -8.74
N THR A 256 5.87 18.73 -8.67
CA THR A 256 5.33 19.58 -9.75
C THR A 256 6.20 19.64 -11.00
N THR A 257 7.43 19.10 -10.94
CA THR A 257 8.36 19.00 -12.09
C THR A 257 8.44 17.59 -12.66
N LEU A 258 7.80 16.59 -12.04
CA LEU A 258 7.74 15.24 -12.60
C LEU A 258 6.93 15.27 -13.90
N GLU A 259 7.40 14.52 -14.91
CA GLU A 259 6.68 14.37 -16.19
C GLU A 259 5.27 13.81 -15.99
N THR A 260 5.11 12.90 -15.02
CA THR A 260 3.83 12.38 -14.55
C THR A 260 3.77 12.35 -13.02
N ASP A 261 2.70 12.90 -12.45
CA ASP A 261 2.41 12.83 -11.01
C ASP A 261 1.66 11.54 -10.67
N ASP A 262 2.37 10.42 -10.80
CA ASP A 262 1.89 9.08 -10.47
C ASP A 262 2.78 8.42 -9.40
N LEU A 263 2.24 7.41 -8.71
CA LEU A 263 2.91 6.79 -7.57
C LEU A 263 4.23 6.09 -7.95
N ARG A 264 4.38 5.61 -9.19
CA ARG A 264 5.62 4.96 -9.65
C ARG A 264 6.72 5.99 -9.82
N SER A 265 6.42 7.11 -10.47
CA SER A 265 7.34 8.24 -10.61
C SER A 265 7.80 8.77 -9.26
N ARG A 266 6.88 8.85 -8.28
CA ARG A 266 7.21 9.25 -6.90
C ARG A 266 8.08 8.22 -6.17
N LEU A 267 7.83 6.93 -6.36
CA LEU A 267 8.68 5.86 -5.82
C LEU A 267 10.09 5.91 -6.45
N ALA A 268 10.19 6.00 -7.77
CA ALA A 268 11.44 6.10 -8.52
C ALA A 268 12.27 7.28 -8.05
N PHE A 269 11.62 8.45 -7.90
CA PHE A 269 12.26 9.64 -7.38
C PHE A 269 12.82 9.39 -5.97
N LYS A 270 12.05 8.81 -5.07
CA LYS A 270 12.55 8.49 -3.73
C LYS A 270 13.74 7.54 -3.77
N GLN A 271 13.65 6.45 -4.53
CA GLN A 271 14.75 5.47 -4.69
C GLN A 271 16.04 6.15 -5.16
N LYS A 272 15.95 7.05 -6.14
CA LYS A 272 17.09 7.80 -6.68
C LYS A 272 17.75 8.74 -5.66
N TYR A 273 16.95 9.32 -4.76
CA TYR A 273 17.42 10.30 -3.77
C TYR A 273 17.79 9.67 -2.42
N LEU A 274 17.71 8.35 -2.29
CA LEU A 274 18.39 7.64 -1.21
C LEU A 274 19.91 7.80 -1.40
N GLY A 275 20.64 8.09 -0.33
CA GLY A 275 22.09 8.30 -0.33
C GLY A 275 22.55 9.71 -0.69
N ALA A 276 21.64 10.69 -0.84
CA ALA A 276 21.95 12.04 -1.34
C ALA A 276 22.85 12.94 -0.46
N GLY A 277 23.47 12.42 0.61
CA GLY A 277 24.54 13.08 1.37
C GLY A 277 24.27 14.56 1.74
N GLU A 278 25.15 15.47 1.29
CA GLU A 278 25.08 16.91 1.60
C GLU A 278 23.82 17.62 1.06
N SER A 279 23.27 17.16 -0.07
CA SER A 279 22.04 17.71 -0.65
C SER A 279 20.85 17.60 0.30
N GLY A 280 20.85 16.59 1.19
CA GLY A 280 19.83 16.41 2.22
C GLY A 280 19.72 17.58 3.18
N LYS A 281 20.85 18.14 3.65
CA LYS A 281 20.85 19.28 4.59
C LYS A 281 20.25 20.55 3.98
N LYS A 282 20.41 20.75 2.67
CA LYS A 282 19.81 21.90 1.97
C LYS A 282 18.29 21.71 1.84
N LEU A 283 17.84 20.50 1.50
CA LEU A 283 16.43 20.15 1.44
C LEU A 283 15.74 20.30 2.80
N ASP A 284 16.38 19.85 3.88
CA ASP A 284 15.84 19.98 5.24
C ASP A 284 15.69 21.45 5.66
N ARG A 285 16.69 22.28 5.37
CA ARG A 285 16.62 23.74 5.63
C ARG A 285 15.51 24.40 4.84
N PHE A 286 15.35 24.02 3.57
CA PHE A 286 14.27 24.56 2.74
C PHE A 286 12.89 24.10 3.22
N ALA A 287 12.76 22.84 3.64
CA ALA A 287 11.53 22.32 4.24
C ALA A 287 11.17 23.03 5.55
N ALA A 288 12.16 23.36 6.39
CA ALA A 288 11.94 24.14 7.60
C ALA A 288 11.40 25.55 7.29
N LYS A 289 11.98 26.26 6.31
CA LYS A 289 11.49 27.57 5.85
C LYS A 289 10.04 27.50 5.33
N LEU A 290 9.70 26.46 4.57
CA LEU A 290 8.34 26.23 4.09
C LEU A 290 7.37 26.00 5.25
N HIS A 291 7.76 25.18 6.22
CA HIS A 291 6.97 24.90 7.41
C HIS A 291 6.73 26.18 8.24
N GLU A 292 7.76 27.00 8.47
CA GLU A 292 7.63 28.31 9.13
C GLU A 292 6.70 29.26 8.37
N ALA A 293 6.71 29.23 7.04
CA ALA A 293 5.80 29.98 6.21
C ALA A 293 4.37 29.40 6.15
N GLY A 294 4.13 28.23 6.76
CA GLY A 294 2.85 27.51 6.68
C GLY A 294 2.52 27.00 5.27
N LEU A 295 3.55 26.76 4.45
CA LEU A 295 3.44 26.36 3.05
C LEU A 295 3.92 24.91 2.85
N GLU A 296 3.33 24.25 1.85
CA GLU A 296 3.86 23.01 1.31
C GLU A 296 4.56 23.30 -0.03
N PRO A 297 5.52 22.47 -0.47
CA PRO A 297 6.25 22.73 -1.70
C PRO A 297 5.34 22.85 -2.95
N GLU A 298 4.22 22.13 -2.95
CA GLU A 298 3.21 22.14 -4.02
C GLU A 298 2.51 23.50 -4.14
N HIS A 299 2.33 24.21 -3.02
CA HIS A 299 1.67 25.52 -2.98
C HIS A 299 2.44 26.57 -3.77
N LEU A 300 3.77 26.46 -3.86
CA LEU A 300 4.61 27.39 -4.62
C LEU A 300 4.28 27.39 -6.13
N SER A 301 3.60 26.35 -6.64
CA SER A 301 3.09 26.33 -8.02
C SER A 301 2.09 27.44 -8.33
N LEU A 302 1.47 28.07 -7.31
CA LEU A 302 0.61 29.26 -7.46
C LEU A 302 1.29 30.39 -8.23
N ALA A 303 2.63 30.52 -8.12
CA ALA A 303 3.37 31.55 -8.84
C ALA A 303 3.26 31.42 -10.37
N ASN A 304 2.90 30.24 -10.88
CA ASN A 304 2.72 29.98 -12.31
C ASN A 304 1.29 30.27 -12.81
N LEU A 305 0.34 30.58 -11.93
CA LEU A 305 -1.08 30.73 -12.26
C LEU A 305 -1.52 32.20 -12.28
N THR A 306 -2.53 32.52 -13.09
CA THR A 306 -3.12 33.87 -13.12
C THR A 306 -4.00 34.10 -11.89
N ARG A 307 -4.01 35.34 -11.38
CA ARG A 307 -4.83 35.73 -10.20
C ARG A 307 -6.31 35.41 -10.39
N GLY A 308 -6.86 35.68 -11.57
CA GLY A 308 -8.26 35.40 -11.89
C GLY A 308 -8.61 33.92 -11.82
N PHE A 309 -7.72 33.05 -12.29
CA PHE A 309 -7.90 31.60 -12.20
C PHE A 309 -7.90 31.13 -10.74
N VAL A 310 -6.95 31.62 -9.94
CA VAL A 310 -6.84 31.28 -8.50
C VAL A 310 -8.10 31.71 -7.73
N ILE A 311 -8.58 32.94 -7.94
CA ILE A 311 -9.79 33.46 -7.30
C ILE A 311 -11.02 32.65 -7.72
N ARG A 312 -11.19 32.39 -9.02
CA ARG A 312 -12.32 31.58 -9.53
C ARG A 312 -12.33 30.19 -8.91
N ARG A 313 -11.18 29.51 -8.86
CA ARG A 313 -11.06 28.16 -8.26
C ARG A 313 -11.39 28.18 -6.77
N ALA A 314 -10.91 29.19 -6.03
CA ALA A 314 -11.25 29.36 -4.63
C ALA A 314 -12.76 29.53 -4.41
N ILE A 315 -13.42 30.42 -5.18
CA ILE A 315 -14.87 30.64 -5.11
C ILE A 315 -15.65 29.36 -5.41
N LEU A 316 -15.31 28.65 -6.50
CA LEU A 316 -15.98 27.41 -6.88
C LEU A 316 -15.80 26.31 -5.84
N GLY A 317 -14.59 26.16 -5.28
CA GLY A 317 -14.31 25.20 -4.22
C GLY A 317 -15.08 25.50 -2.94
N THR A 318 -15.12 26.76 -2.50
CA THR A 318 -15.90 27.18 -1.34
C THR A 318 -17.39 26.98 -1.55
N TRP A 319 -17.92 27.32 -2.74
CA TRP A 319 -19.34 27.12 -3.06
C TRP A 319 -19.71 25.63 -3.08
N TYR A 320 -18.87 24.79 -3.69
CA TYR A 320 -19.05 23.33 -3.70
C TYR A 320 -19.12 22.76 -2.27
N LEU A 321 -18.20 23.16 -1.40
CA LEU A 321 -18.21 22.73 0.01
C LEU A 321 -19.43 23.25 0.77
N ALA A 322 -19.87 24.48 0.52
CA ALA A 322 -21.05 25.05 1.16
C ALA A 322 -22.32 24.24 0.81
N MET A 323 -22.47 23.83 -0.45
CA MET A 323 -23.59 23.00 -0.91
C MET A 323 -23.62 21.60 -0.27
N LEU A 324 -22.45 20.98 -0.08
CA LEU A 324 -22.36 19.65 0.54
C LEU A 324 -22.38 19.70 2.07
N SER A 325 -22.14 20.86 2.67
CA SER A 325 -21.96 21.02 4.12
C SER A 325 -23.10 20.46 4.99
N PRO A 326 -24.40 20.56 4.64
CA PRO A 326 -25.45 20.01 5.51
C PRO A 326 -25.38 18.48 5.59
N VAL A 327 -25.18 17.82 4.45
CA VAL A 327 -25.07 16.36 4.36
C VAL A 327 -23.75 15.88 4.96
N ALA A 328 -22.67 16.62 4.71
CA ALA A 328 -21.36 16.35 5.29
C ALA A 328 -21.37 16.48 6.82
N LEU A 329 -22.13 17.43 7.37
CA LEU A 329 -22.28 17.59 8.82
C LEU A 329 -23.03 16.39 9.43
N ILE A 330 -24.15 15.98 8.83
CA ILE A 330 -24.89 14.78 9.24
C ILE A 330 -23.97 13.55 9.20
N GLY A 331 -23.28 13.35 8.07
CA GLY A 331 -22.34 12.25 7.91
C GLY A 331 -21.22 12.28 8.94
N THR A 332 -20.65 13.45 9.21
CA THR A 332 -19.60 13.62 10.23
C THR A 332 -20.11 13.23 11.61
N VAL A 333 -21.24 13.79 12.04
CA VAL A 333 -21.82 13.54 13.37
C VAL A 333 -22.17 12.06 13.53
N LEU A 334 -22.78 11.46 12.52
CA LEU A 334 -23.20 10.07 12.54
C LEU A 334 -22.03 9.11 12.69
N HIS A 335 -20.93 9.33 11.96
CA HIS A 335 -19.77 8.44 11.94
C HIS A 335 -18.68 8.80 12.96
N PHE A 336 -18.79 9.96 13.61
CA PHE A 336 -17.80 10.41 14.61
C PHE A 336 -17.54 9.38 15.72
N PRO A 337 -18.57 8.74 16.33
CA PRO A 337 -18.32 7.72 17.36
C PRO A 337 -17.50 6.53 16.85
N ALA A 338 -17.85 5.98 15.67
CA ALA A 338 -17.13 4.86 15.07
C ALA A 338 -15.69 5.23 14.71
N TYR A 339 -15.47 6.43 14.17
CA TYR A 339 -14.13 6.95 13.88
C TYR A 339 -13.28 7.06 15.16
N GLN A 340 -13.84 7.65 16.22
CA GLN A 340 -13.12 7.83 17.47
C GLN A 340 -12.83 6.50 18.17
N LEU A 341 -13.76 5.55 18.13
CA LEU A 341 -13.56 4.21 18.68
C LEU A 341 -12.47 3.45 17.90
N SER A 342 -12.46 3.55 16.57
CA SER A 342 -11.40 2.97 15.73
C SER A 342 -10.03 3.55 16.07
N LYS A 343 -9.95 4.88 16.27
CA LYS A 343 -8.72 5.58 16.66
C LYS A 343 -8.26 5.18 18.06
N LEU A 344 -9.17 5.07 19.02
CA LEU A 344 -8.89 4.64 20.38
C LEU A 344 -8.36 3.19 20.39
N LEU A 345 -9.06 2.28 19.70
CA LEU A 345 -8.67 0.87 19.61
C LEU A 345 -7.29 0.72 18.97
N SER A 346 -7.02 1.44 17.88
CA SER A 346 -5.69 1.49 17.26
C SER A 346 -4.62 1.92 18.26
N ARG A 347 -4.83 3.02 18.99
CA ARG A 347 -3.86 3.50 20.00
C ARG A 347 -3.65 2.52 21.16
N ILE A 348 -4.70 1.82 21.59
CA ILE A 348 -4.60 0.84 22.68
C ILE A 348 -3.75 -0.35 22.23
N ILE A 349 -4.02 -0.87 21.03
CA ILE A 349 -3.34 -2.07 20.52
C ILE A 349 -1.88 -1.77 20.12
N THR A 350 -1.59 -0.59 19.55
CA THR A 350 -0.22 -0.26 19.10
C THR A 350 0.67 0.38 20.17
N ARG A 351 0.17 0.55 21.41
CA ARG A 351 0.88 1.24 22.52
C ARG A 351 2.24 0.63 22.90
N HIS A 352 2.58 -0.54 22.38
CA HIS A 352 3.83 -1.28 22.67
C HIS A 352 4.74 -1.44 21.42
N GLY A 353 4.78 -0.46 20.51
CA GLY A 353 5.69 -0.46 19.37
C GLY A 353 5.23 -1.29 18.17
N ALA A 354 3.96 -1.70 18.14
CA ALA A 354 3.33 -2.46 17.05
C ALA A 354 2.69 -1.51 16.01
N ASP A 355 3.40 -0.46 15.61
CA ASP A 355 2.84 0.53 14.67
C ASP A 355 2.70 -0.03 13.24
N ASP A 356 3.38 -1.13 12.94
CA ASP A 356 3.27 -1.88 11.69
C ASP A 356 1.88 -2.51 11.50
N ILE A 357 1.08 -2.66 12.57
CA ILE A 357 -0.31 -3.13 12.50
C ILE A 357 -1.35 -2.01 12.72
N ALA A 358 -0.93 -0.74 12.86
CA ALA A 358 -1.87 0.35 13.17
C ALA A 358 -3.01 0.45 12.14
N SER A 359 -2.68 0.35 10.85
CA SER A 359 -3.63 0.40 9.75
C SER A 359 -4.52 -0.84 9.70
N THR A 360 -3.95 -2.00 10.05
CA THR A 360 -4.70 -3.25 10.19
C THR A 360 -5.83 -3.07 11.20
N VAL A 361 -5.52 -2.52 12.37
CA VAL A 361 -6.54 -2.28 13.41
C VAL A 361 -7.57 -1.28 12.91
N LYS A 362 -7.17 -0.19 12.25
CA LYS A 362 -8.11 0.83 11.73
C LYS A 362 -9.03 0.28 10.64
N VAL A 363 -8.51 -0.50 9.69
CA VAL A 363 -9.30 -1.11 8.62
C VAL A 363 -10.29 -2.12 9.18
N LEU A 364 -9.83 -3.03 10.06
CA LEU A 364 -10.70 -4.02 10.70
C LEU A 364 -11.76 -3.36 11.59
N ALA A 365 -11.38 -2.34 12.37
CA ALA A 365 -12.32 -1.55 13.16
C ALA A 365 -13.34 -0.84 12.26
N GLY A 366 -12.93 -0.30 11.11
CA GLY A 366 -13.83 0.30 10.13
C GLY A 366 -14.84 -0.71 9.55
N ILE A 367 -14.40 -1.92 9.22
CA ILE A 367 -15.27 -3.01 8.72
C ILE A 367 -16.37 -3.37 9.74
N VAL A 368 -16.11 -3.22 11.05
CA VAL A 368 -17.06 -3.56 12.11
C VAL A 368 -17.88 -2.36 12.56
N PHE A 369 -17.23 -1.27 12.94
CA PHE A 369 -17.88 -0.13 13.58
C PHE A 369 -18.70 0.72 12.59
N MET A 370 -18.31 0.82 11.31
CA MET A 370 -19.09 1.61 10.34
C MET A 370 -20.45 0.96 10.04
N PRO A 371 -20.55 -0.34 9.69
CA PRO A 371 -21.84 -0.98 9.52
C PRO A 371 -22.67 -1.00 10.80
N LEU A 372 -22.02 -1.17 11.96
CA LEU A 372 -22.72 -1.11 13.25
C LEU A 372 -23.36 0.28 13.48
N THR A 373 -22.66 1.37 13.14
CA THR A 373 -23.24 2.72 13.17
C THR A 373 -24.47 2.82 12.28
N TRP A 374 -24.44 2.26 11.08
CA TRP A 374 -25.60 2.27 10.18
C TRP A 374 -26.77 1.46 10.73
N LEU A 375 -26.51 0.30 11.32
CA LEU A 375 -27.54 -0.55 11.94
C LEU A 375 -28.17 0.12 13.16
N ILE A 376 -27.36 0.77 14.01
CA ILE A 376 -27.85 1.54 15.17
C ILE A 376 -28.73 2.69 14.67
N ALA A 377 -28.27 3.46 13.68
CA ALA A 377 -29.04 4.54 13.09
C ALA A 377 -30.36 4.06 12.50
N ALA A 378 -30.34 2.94 11.75
CA ALA A 378 -31.53 2.31 11.21
C ALA A 378 -32.48 1.82 12.31
N GLY A 379 -31.97 1.31 13.44
CA GLY A 379 -32.78 0.95 14.61
C GLY A 379 -33.49 2.15 15.23
N PHE A 380 -32.81 3.30 15.35
CA PHE A 380 -33.45 4.55 15.77
C PHE A 380 -34.53 4.99 14.77
N VAL A 381 -34.24 4.98 13.47
CA VAL A 381 -35.21 5.32 12.43
C VAL A 381 -36.41 4.37 12.44
N TYR A 382 -36.18 3.07 12.63
CA TYR A 382 -37.23 2.07 12.77
C TYR A 382 -38.19 2.39 13.91
N TYR A 383 -37.64 2.76 15.07
CA TYR A 383 -38.44 3.06 16.26
C TYR A 383 -39.37 4.26 16.06
N PHE A 384 -38.92 5.30 15.34
CA PHE A 384 -39.70 6.54 15.17
C PHE A 384 -40.52 6.61 13.88
N LEU A 385 -40.05 5.99 12.79
CA LEU A 385 -40.59 6.16 11.44
C LEU A 385 -40.99 4.82 10.78
N GLY A 386 -40.68 3.68 11.39
CA GLY A 386 -40.99 2.36 10.83
C GLY A 386 -39.92 1.78 9.90
N TRP A 387 -40.15 0.55 9.44
CA TRP A 387 -39.14 -0.26 8.75
C TRP A 387 -38.76 0.21 7.35
N GLU A 388 -39.68 0.86 6.64
CA GLU A 388 -39.43 1.40 5.30
C GLU A 388 -38.33 2.46 5.33
N TRP A 389 -38.45 3.40 6.27
CA TRP A 389 -37.46 4.44 6.51
C TRP A 389 -36.17 3.89 7.11
N ALA A 390 -36.26 2.86 7.96
CA ALA A 390 -35.08 2.19 8.49
C ALA A 390 -34.23 1.57 7.36
N LEU A 391 -34.88 0.89 6.41
CA LEU A 391 -34.22 0.30 5.26
C LEU A 391 -33.60 1.38 4.35
N LEU A 392 -34.32 2.48 4.10
CA LEU A 392 -33.81 3.61 3.32
C LEU A 392 -32.64 4.33 4.01
N SER A 393 -32.60 4.34 5.34
CA SER A 393 -31.57 5.04 6.10
C SER A 393 -30.18 4.39 5.98
N LEU A 394 -30.09 3.09 5.70
CA LEU A 394 -28.81 2.39 5.53
C LEU A 394 -27.95 2.95 4.36
N PRO A 395 -28.44 3.00 3.10
CA PRO A 395 -27.67 3.60 2.01
C PRO A 395 -27.45 5.11 2.19
N LEU A 396 -28.39 5.82 2.82
CA LEU A 396 -28.23 7.25 3.10
C LEU A 396 -27.16 7.52 4.16
N ALA A 397 -27.07 6.68 5.20
CA ALA A 397 -26.02 6.74 6.20
C ALA A 397 -24.65 6.56 5.52
N PHE A 398 -24.49 5.52 4.70
CA PHE A 398 -23.27 5.31 3.92
C PHE A 398 -22.92 6.53 3.05
N LEU A 399 -23.88 7.03 2.25
CA LEU A 399 -23.66 8.15 1.34
C LEU A 399 -23.31 9.45 2.09
N SER A 400 -23.97 9.72 3.21
CA SER A 400 -23.65 10.89 4.04
C SER A 400 -22.22 10.81 4.61
N GLY A 401 -21.77 9.63 5.04
CA GLY A 401 -20.40 9.39 5.48
C GLY A 401 -19.39 9.60 4.34
N TYR A 402 -19.70 9.13 3.14
CA TYR A 402 -18.84 9.34 1.96
C TYR A 402 -18.76 10.81 1.54
N ILE A 403 -19.88 11.54 1.57
CA ILE A 403 -19.91 12.99 1.30
C ILE A 403 -19.13 13.74 2.38
N ALA A 404 -19.26 13.36 3.65
CA ALA A 404 -18.50 13.93 4.75
C ALA A 404 -16.99 13.74 4.54
N LEU A 405 -16.57 12.54 4.13
CA LEU A 405 -15.18 12.22 3.81
C LEU A 405 -14.60 13.11 2.69
N ILE A 406 -15.27 13.15 1.54
CA ILE A 406 -14.85 14.00 0.40
C ILE A 406 -14.81 15.47 0.80
N SER A 407 -15.79 15.93 1.57
CA SER A 407 -15.86 17.31 2.03
C SER A 407 -14.71 17.65 2.98
N LEU A 408 -14.33 16.74 3.88
CA LEU A 408 -13.19 16.92 4.79
C LEU A 408 -11.86 16.98 4.05
N GLU A 409 -11.66 16.14 3.03
CA GLU A 409 -10.47 16.20 2.17
C GLU A 409 -10.40 17.51 1.38
N SER A 410 -11.51 17.86 0.73
CA SER A 410 -11.61 19.09 -0.05
C SER A 410 -11.40 20.33 0.83
N LEU A 411 -11.87 20.30 2.07
CA LEU A 411 -11.65 21.37 3.05
C LEU A 411 -10.18 21.44 3.50
N ALA A 412 -9.54 20.30 3.75
CA ALA A 412 -8.12 20.24 4.10
C ALA A 412 -7.25 20.83 2.98
N GLU A 413 -7.49 20.40 1.73
CA GLU A 413 -6.83 20.96 0.54
C GLU A 413 -7.10 22.47 0.42
N LEU A 414 -8.36 22.91 0.47
CA LEU A 414 -8.72 24.31 0.35
C LEU A 414 -8.13 25.18 1.46
N SER A 415 -7.98 24.66 2.68
CA SER A 415 -7.33 25.37 3.79
C SER A 415 -5.82 25.55 3.57
N GLY A 416 -5.14 24.54 3.01
CA GLY A 416 -3.73 24.61 2.63
C GLY A 416 -3.51 25.64 1.51
N TRP A 417 -4.30 25.53 0.45
CA TRP A 417 -4.30 26.49 -0.65
C TRP A 417 -4.70 27.89 -0.19
N GLY A 418 -5.67 28.03 0.71
CA GLY A 418 -6.10 29.32 1.25
C GLY A 418 -4.97 30.06 1.98
N ARG A 419 -4.20 29.35 2.83
CA ARG A 419 -2.99 29.90 3.46
C ARG A 419 -1.95 30.34 2.43
N ALA A 420 -1.74 29.53 1.40
CA ALA A 420 -0.80 29.85 0.34
C ALA A 420 -1.23 31.04 -0.52
N ILE A 421 -2.52 31.13 -0.85
CA ILE A 421 -3.12 32.26 -1.56
C ILE A 421 -2.97 33.53 -0.73
N LEU A 422 -3.34 33.47 0.55
CA LEU A 422 -3.17 34.61 1.46
C LEU A 422 -1.71 35.09 1.49
N ARG A 423 -0.76 34.16 1.62
CA ARG A 423 0.67 34.49 1.62
C ARG A 423 1.13 35.08 0.29
N PHE A 424 0.68 34.53 -0.84
CA PHE A 424 0.99 35.03 -2.19
C PHE A 424 0.52 36.48 -2.41
N PHE A 425 -0.60 36.87 -1.79
CA PHE A 425 -1.13 38.24 -1.90
C PHE A 425 -0.57 39.20 -0.83
N VAL A 426 -0.33 38.72 0.40
CA VAL A 426 0.09 39.56 1.54
C VAL A 426 1.62 39.71 1.65
N ASP A 427 2.40 38.66 1.37
CA ASP A 427 3.87 38.70 1.35
C ASP A 427 4.38 38.05 0.06
N ARG A 428 4.16 38.76 -1.04
CA ARG A 428 4.51 38.30 -2.37
C ARG A 428 6.02 38.08 -2.53
N ASP A 429 6.84 38.96 -1.97
CA ASP A 429 8.30 38.89 -2.12
C ASP A 429 8.87 37.69 -1.36
N GLY A 430 8.40 37.43 -0.14
CA GLY A 430 8.76 36.21 0.60
C GLY A 430 8.33 34.95 -0.13
N PHE A 431 7.12 34.93 -0.68
CA PHE A 431 6.61 33.81 -1.46
C PHE A 431 7.45 33.55 -2.73
N LEU A 432 7.77 34.61 -3.48
CA LEU A 432 8.57 34.51 -4.70
C LEU A 432 10.02 34.10 -4.40
N ARG A 433 10.61 34.54 -3.28
CA ARG A 433 11.93 34.05 -2.84
C ARG A 433 11.93 32.54 -2.62
N LEU A 434 10.93 32.00 -1.90
CA LEU A 434 10.78 30.56 -1.70
C LEU A 434 10.56 29.80 -3.02
N TYR A 435 9.80 30.39 -3.95
CA TYR A 435 9.60 29.83 -5.28
C TYR A 435 10.90 29.78 -6.09
N VAL A 436 11.71 30.83 -6.07
CA VAL A 436 13.02 30.87 -6.75
C VAL A 436 13.98 29.87 -6.12
N GLU A 437 14.10 29.86 -4.79
CA GLU A 437 14.95 28.91 -4.06
C GLU A 437 14.56 27.46 -4.38
N ARG A 438 13.26 27.16 -4.49
CA ARG A 438 12.78 25.85 -4.96
C ARG A 438 13.32 25.50 -6.35
N ARG A 439 13.28 26.44 -7.30
CA ARG A 439 13.75 26.20 -8.68
C ARG A 439 15.26 26.04 -8.73
N GLU A 440 16.01 26.77 -7.91
CA GLU A 440 17.47 26.63 -7.80
C GLU A 440 17.84 25.24 -7.27
N ILE A 441 17.19 24.79 -6.19
CA ILE A 441 17.35 23.43 -5.65
C ILE A 441 17.00 22.39 -6.72
N GLN A 442 15.93 22.62 -7.50
CA GLN A 442 15.54 21.75 -8.59
C GLN A 442 16.60 21.62 -9.69
N GLN A 443 17.18 22.74 -10.11
CA GLN A 443 18.22 22.75 -11.13
C GLN A 443 19.52 22.12 -10.67
N GLU A 444 19.94 22.40 -9.43
CA GLU A 444 21.17 21.86 -8.86
C GLU A 444 21.13 20.33 -8.75
N LEU A 445 20.04 19.79 -8.20
CA LEU A 445 19.87 18.35 -8.05
C LEU A 445 19.69 17.64 -9.40
N SER A 446 19.03 18.28 -10.38
CA SER A 446 18.94 17.73 -11.74
C SER A 446 20.30 17.69 -12.46
N ARG A 447 21.22 18.61 -12.14
CA ARG A 447 22.59 18.61 -12.68
C ARG A 447 23.45 17.53 -12.03
N PHE A 448 23.37 17.38 -10.71
CA PHE A 448 24.04 16.30 -9.98
C PHE A 448 23.66 14.92 -10.53
N ASP A 449 22.37 14.75 -10.84
CA ASP A 449 21.86 13.55 -11.49
C ASP A 449 22.48 13.33 -12.88
N ALA A 450 22.55 14.38 -13.71
CA ALA A 450 23.08 14.29 -15.07
C ALA A 450 24.60 14.01 -15.13
N GLU A 451 25.36 14.42 -14.11
CA GLU A 451 26.80 14.19 -14.00
C GLU A 451 27.09 12.75 -13.55
N ASN A 452 26.39 12.24 -12.52
CA ASN A 452 26.57 10.86 -12.06
C ASN A 452 26.10 9.80 -13.06
N THR A 453 25.19 10.14 -13.98
CA THR A 453 24.74 9.20 -15.05
C THR A 453 25.71 9.15 -16.24
N LYS A 454 26.73 10.00 -16.30
CA LYS A 454 27.75 9.98 -17.38
C LYS A 454 28.99 9.18 -17.02
N ASP A 455 29.23 8.94 -15.73
CA ASP A 455 30.42 8.28 -15.19
C ASP A 455 30.19 6.82 -14.75
N GLY A 456 28.99 6.27 -14.98
CA GLY A 456 28.64 4.85 -14.78
C GLY A 456 28.02 4.26 -16.03
#